data_AF-A0A9E4PQ61-F1
#
_entry.id   AF-A0A9E4PQ61-F1
#
_cell.length_a   1.000
_cell.length_b   1.000
_cell.length_c   1.000
_cell.angle_alpha   90.00
_cell.angle_beta   90.00
_cell.angle_gamma   90.00
#
_symmetry.space_group_name_H-M   'P 1'
#
loop_
_entity.id
_entity.type
_entity.pdbx_description
1 polymer ?
#
loop_
_entity_poly.entity_id
_entity_poly.type
_entity_poly.pdbx_seq_one_letter_code
_entity_poly.pdbx_strand_id
1 'polypeptide(L)'
;MRLEMGTFPVTDIVWGGRTRWQDGVLEVGRDDILDEIRMDPRIATVELELARPGESVRIWPVRDVVEPRIKVEGPGVIYPGICGRSITTVGEGRTHRLSGMGVVEVSETPWHEAGGDHLFVFLDMSGPWGDIMPHSSLLNLCVVVEPDPALGVNARNDAVHQAVLTV
;
A
#
# COMPACT_ATOMS: atom_id res chain seq x y z
N MET A 1 -4.37 0.60 -29.48
CA MET A 1 -4.34 0.63 -28.00
C MET A 1 -3.25 1.60 -27.59
N ARG A 2 -3.60 2.70 -26.92
CA ARG A 2 -2.66 3.69 -26.40
C ARG A 2 -2.89 3.78 -24.90
N LEU A 3 -1.83 3.56 -24.14
CA LEU A 3 -1.83 3.71 -22.69
C LEU A 3 -0.98 4.93 -22.34
N GLU A 4 -1.51 5.81 -21.51
CA GLU A 4 -0.83 6.99 -21.03
C GLU A 4 -0.60 6.91 -19.52
N MET A 5 0.59 7.32 -19.09
CA MET A 5 0.96 7.37 -17.68
C MET A 5 1.19 8.82 -17.25
N GLY A 6 0.29 9.36 -16.42
CA GLY A 6 0.54 10.60 -15.68
C GLY A 6 1.41 10.30 -14.47
N THR A 7 2.61 10.87 -14.39
CA THR A 7 3.51 10.66 -13.25
C THR A 7 3.55 11.91 -12.40
N PHE A 8 3.24 11.76 -11.12
CA PHE A 8 3.30 12.80 -10.11
C PHE A 8 4.37 12.39 -9.09
N PRO A 9 5.57 12.99 -9.14
CA PRO A 9 6.64 12.66 -8.20
C PRO A 9 6.27 13.08 -6.78
N VAL A 10 6.55 12.22 -5.81
CA VAL A 10 6.44 12.50 -4.38
C VAL A 10 7.85 12.57 -3.82
N THR A 11 8.24 13.74 -3.34
CA THR A 11 9.55 14.02 -2.74
C THR A 11 9.46 14.21 -1.23
N ASP A 12 8.26 14.41 -0.69
CA ASP A 12 7.99 14.37 0.75
C ASP A 12 6.54 13.97 1.03
N ILE A 13 6.28 13.39 2.20
CA ILE A 13 4.95 13.01 2.69
C ILE A 13 4.74 13.60 4.07
N VAL A 14 3.68 14.36 4.30
CA VAL A 14 3.39 14.94 5.61
C VAL A 14 1.98 14.57 6.07
N TRP A 15 1.79 14.42 7.38
CA TRP A 15 0.44 14.35 7.93
C TRP A 15 -0.24 15.71 7.84
N GLY A 16 -1.53 15.71 7.52
CA GLY A 16 -2.33 16.92 7.52
C GLY A 16 -3.82 16.65 7.68
N GLY A 17 -4.61 17.71 7.52
CA GLY A 17 -6.06 17.64 7.71
C GLY A 17 -6.84 17.21 6.45
N ARG A 18 -6.15 17.03 5.32
CA ARG A 18 -6.76 16.55 4.07
C ARG A 18 -5.71 15.90 3.17
N THR A 19 -6.13 14.94 2.36
CA THR A 19 -5.25 14.33 1.37
C THR A 19 -5.12 15.23 0.13
N ARG A 20 -3.91 15.71 -0.17
CA ARG A 20 -3.61 16.45 -1.42
C ARG A 20 -2.15 16.35 -1.82
N TRP A 21 -1.91 16.35 -3.13
CA TRP A 21 -0.57 16.49 -3.70
C TRP A 21 -0.35 17.92 -4.20
N GLN A 22 0.79 18.53 -3.86
CA GLN A 22 1.18 19.86 -4.33
C GLN A 22 2.70 19.96 -4.47
N ASP A 23 3.17 20.24 -5.69
CA ASP A 23 4.57 20.54 -6.00
C ASP A 23 5.59 19.52 -5.41
N GLY A 24 5.23 18.24 -5.44
CA GLY A 24 6.06 17.14 -4.92
C GLY A 24 5.78 16.73 -3.48
N VAL A 25 5.01 17.51 -2.72
CA VAL A 25 4.64 17.19 -1.34
C VAL A 25 3.25 16.55 -1.30
N LEU A 26 3.15 15.36 -0.73
CA LEU A 26 1.87 14.70 -0.46
C LEU A 26 1.47 14.96 0.99
N GLU A 27 0.44 15.77 1.20
CA GLU A 27 -0.26 15.84 2.48
C GLU A 27 -1.24 14.67 2.55
N VAL A 28 -1.20 13.91 3.64
CA VAL A 28 -2.06 12.74 3.86
C VAL A 28 -2.99 13.01 5.03
N GLY A 29 -4.30 12.95 4.77
CA GLY A 29 -5.34 12.95 5.80
C GLY A 29 -5.40 11.57 6.44
N ARG A 30 -4.82 11.44 7.64
CA ARG A 30 -4.72 10.14 8.33
C ARG A 30 -6.09 9.54 8.60
N ASP A 31 -7.00 10.34 9.11
CA ASP A 31 -8.32 9.88 9.54
C ASP A 31 -9.18 9.44 8.36
N ASP A 32 -9.14 10.17 7.23
CA ASP A 32 -9.89 9.80 6.02
C ASP A 32 -9.55 8.39 5.51
N ILE A 33 -8.26 8.04 5.49
CA ILE A 33 -7.80 6.72 5.06
C ILE A 33 -8.19 5.65 6.08
N LEU A 34 -7.97 5.93 7.37
CA LEU A 34 -8.31 4.98 8.43
C LEU A 34 -9.81 4.67 8.45
N ASP A 35 -10.65 5.68 8.26
CA ASP A 35 -12.10 5.54 8.27
C ASP A 35 -12.59 4.72 7.06
N GLU A 36 -12.03 4.96 5.86
CA GLU A 36 -12.37 4.16 4.68
C GLU A 36 -11.96 2.69 4.84
N ILE A 37 -10.76 2.41 5.37
CA ILE A 37 -10.32 1.02 5.63
C ILE A 37 -11.23 0.33 6.66
N ARG A 38 -11.64 1.05 7.70
CA ARG A 38 -12.53 0.54 8.76
C ARG A 38 -13.96 0.27 8.29
N MET A 39 -14.34 0.71 7.09
CA MET A 39 -15.63 0.32 6.51
C MET A 39 -15.70 -1.18 6.18
N ASP A 40 -14.55 -1.84 6.01
CA ASP A 40 -14.52 -3.30 5.89
C ASP A 40 -14.66 -3.94 7.28
N PRO A 41 -15.77 -4.64 7.58
CA PRO A 41 -16.03 -5.21 8.90
C PRO A 41 -15.07 -6.35 9.26
N ARG A 42 -14.26 -6.82 8.32
CA ARG A 42 -13.23 -7.85 8.53
C ARG A 42 -11.98 -7.28 9.20
N ILE A 43 -11.81 -5.96 9.26
CA ILE A 43 -10.64 -5.31 9.85
C ILE A 43 -10.82 -5.20 11.36
N ALA A 44 -9.89 -5.78 12.12
CA ALA A 44 -9.88 -5.68 13.58
C ALA A 44 -9.12 -4.44 14.05
N THR A 45 -7.95 -4.18 13.46
CA THR A 45 -7.14 -2.99 13.76
C THR A 45 -6.48 -2.46 12.50
N VAL A 46 -6.30 -1.14 12.45
CA VAL A 46 -5.53 -0.47 11.39
C VAL A 46 -4.88 0.79 11.94
N GLU A 47 -3.60 0.96 11.61
CA GLU A 47 -2.77 2.12 11.91
C GLU A 47 -1.98 2.51 10.67
N LEU A 48 -1.63 3.80 10.60
CA LEU A 48 -0.76 4.32 9.56
C LEU A 48 0.51 4.87 10.19
N GLU A 49 1.64 4.52 9.58
CA GLU A 49 2.99 4.95 9.94
C GLU A 49 3.73 5.45 8.70
N LEU A 50 4.70 6.35 8.90
CA LEU A 50 5.59 6.79 7.82
C LEU A 50 7.02 6.36 8.11
N ALA A 51 7.71 5.88 7.08
CA ALA A 51 9.12 5.53 7.14
C ALA A 51 9.86 6.16 5.95
N ARG A 52 10.92 6.91 6.25
CA ARG A 52 11.67 7.69 5.25
C ARG A 52 13.03 7.08 4.95
N PRO A 53 13.57 7.33 3.75
CA PRO A 53 14.94 6.93 3.43
C PRO A 53 15.94 7.46 4.45
N GLY A 54 16.79 6.58 4.97
CA GLY A 54 17.82 6.91 5.95
C GLY A 54 17.37 6.90 7.42
N GLU A 55 16.09 6.72 7.71
CA GLU A 55 15.63 6.57 9.10
C GLU A 55 16.13 5.26 9.71
N SER A 56 16.48 5.31 11.01
CA SER A 56 16.93 4.13 11.77
C SER A 56 15.74 3.26 12.20
N VAL A 57 14.96 2.80 11.23
CA VAL A 57 13.75 1.99 11.43
C VAL A 57 13.75 0.74 10.55
N ARG A 58 13.08 -0.30 11.03
CA ARG A 58 12.77 -1.53 10.29
C ARG A 58 11.26 -1.69 10.21
N ILE A 59 10.74 -1.88 9.00
CA ILE A 59 9.33 -2.23 8.77
C ILE A 59 9.20 -3.75 8.75
N TRP A 60 8.32 -4.31 9.58
CA TRP A 60 8.09 -5.76 9.70
C TRP A 60 6.65 -6.01 10.21
N PRO A 61 5.96 -7.08 9.74
CA PRO A 61 6.32 -7.96 8.64
C PRO A 61 5.75 -7.39 7.35
N VAL A 62 6.59 -7.29 6.33
CA VAL A 62 6.15 -6.74 5.05
C VAL A 62 5.53 -7.84 4.21
N ARG A 63 4.35 -7.59 3.65
CA ARG A 63 3.65 -8.54 2.77
C ARG A 63 3.74 -8.12 1.31
N ASP A 64 3.61 -6.83 1.03
CA ASP A 64 3.74 -6.25 -0.31
C ASP A 64 4.13 -4.76 -0.21
N VAL A 65 4.62 -4.19 -1.31
CA VAL A 65 4.84 -2.75 -1.47
C VAL A 65 4.25 -2.30 -2.79
N VAL A 66 3.26 -1.41 -2.72
CA VAL A 66 2.45 -0.99 -3.86
C VAL A 66 2.78 0.46 -4.23
N GLU A 67 3.14 0.73 -5.48
CA GLU A 67 3.20 2.11 -6.00
C GLU A 67 1.76 2.63 -6.19
N PRO A 68 1.34 3.73 -5.55
CA PRO A 68 -0.03 4.21 -5.64
C PRO A 68 -0.38 4.65 -7.04
N ARG A 69 -1.50 4.14 -7.55
CA ARG A 69 -1.97 4.37 -8.92
C ARG A 69 -3.47 4.58 -8.93
N ILE A 70 -3.96 5.27 -9.94
CA ILE A 70 -5.39 5.39 -10.20
C ILE A 70 -5.64 5.45 -11.70
N LYS A 71 -6.64 4.71 -12.17
CA LYS A 71 -7.07 4.79 -13.57
C LYS A 71 -8.11 5.90 -13.69
N VAL A 72 -7.79 6.92 -14.49
CA VAL A 72 -8.63 8.13 -14.63
C VAL A 72 -9.38 8.17 -15.96
N GLU A 73 -8.97 7.35 -16.92
CA GLU A 73 -9.61 7.22 -18.22
C GLU A 73 -9.43 5.81 -18.79
N GLY A 74 -10.42 5.34 -19.54
CA GLY A 74 -10.43 4.03 -20.17
C GLY A 74 -11.16 2.96 -19.35
N PRO A 75 -11.16 1.70 -19.81
CA PRO A 75 -11.91 0.63 -19.18
C PRO A 75 -11.24 0.12 -17.90
N GLY A 76 -12.06 -0.37 -16.97
CA GLY A 76 -11.61 -1.08 -15.77
C GLY A 76 -10.92 -0.20 -14.72
N VAL A 77 -10.14 -0.83 -13.86
CA VAL A 77 -9.43 -0.20 -12.73
C VAL A 77 -8.00 -0.76 -12.61
N ILE A 78 -7.19 -0.14 -11.76
CA ILE A 78 -5.88 -0.70 -11.38
C ILE A 78 -6.04 -2.05 -10.68
N TYR A 79 -5.05 -2.93 -10.80
CA TYR A 79 -5.05 -4.29 -10.22
C TYR A 79 -6.31 -5.09 -10.57
N PRO A 80 -6.61 -5.33 -11.86
CA PRO A 80 -7.82 -6.04 -12.27
C PRO A 80 -7.85 -7.46 -11.71
N GLY A 81 -9.02 -7.88 -11.20
CA GLY A 81 -9.23 -9.19 -10.60
C GLY A 81 -8.77 -9.33 -9.14
N ILE A 82 -8.11 -8.33 -8.56
CA ILE A 82 -7.69 -8.34 -7.15
C ILE A 82 -8.80 -7.76 -6.27
N CYS A 83 -9.09 -8.42 -5.14
CA CYS A 83 -10.08 -7.99 -4.14
C CYS A 83 -11.45 -7.63 -4.74
N GLY A 84 -11.98 -8.52 -5.59
CA GLY A 84 -13.30 -8.35 -6.22
C GLY A 84 -13.37 -7.30 -7.34
N ARG A 85 -12.24 -6.69 -7.72
CA ARG A 85 -12.18 -5.75 -8.85
C ARG A 85 -12.48 -6.45 -10.17
N SER A 86 -13.05 -5.70 -11.11
CA SER A 86 -13.34 -6.21 -12.45
C SER A 86 -12.09 -6.80 -13.11
N ILE A 87 -12.24 -7.93 -13.80
CA ILE A 87 -11.21 -8.57 -14.62
C ILE A 87 -11.08 -7.93 -16.02
N THR A 88 -11.68 -6.76 -16.24
CA THR A 88 -11.60 -6.03 -17.51
C THR A 88 -10.15 -5.75 -17.90
N THR A 89 -9.79 -6.02 -19.16
CA THR A 89 -8.48 -5.68 -19.71
C THR A 89 -8.24 -4.16 -19.67
N VAL A 90 -7.14 -3.72 -19.03
CA VAL A 90 -6.86 -2.29 -18.75
C VAL A 90 -5.71 -1.68 -19.55
N GLY A 91 -5.38 -2.25 -20.72
CA GLY A 91 -4.23 -1.88 -21.56
C GLY A 91 -4.37 -0.59 -22.40
N GLU A 92 -5.37 0.25 -22.12
CA GLU A 92 -5.62 1.51 -22.84
C GLU A 92 -6.19 2.59 -21.93
N GLY A 93 -6.17 3.85 -22.38
CA GLY A 93 -6.62 5.01 -21.59
C GLY A 93 -5.49 5.61 -20.76
N ARG A 94 -5.82 6.23 -19.63
CA ARG A 94 -4.87 6.99 -18.80
C ARG A 94 -4.87 6.53 -17.34
N THR A 95 -3.67 6.30 -16.83
CA THR A 95 -3.43 5.97 -15.42
C THR A 95 -2.51 7.03 -14.82
N HIS A 96 -2.81 7.49 -13.61
CA HIS A 96 -1.94 8.35 -12.83
C HIS A 96 -1.22 7.53 -11.76
N ARG A 97 0.00 7.95 -11.40
CA ARG A 97 0.79 7.32 -10.34
C ARG A 97 1.47 8.37 -9.46
N LEU A 98 1.64 8.03 -8.19
CA LEU A 98 2.49 8.75 -7.25
C LEU A 98 3.86 8.04 -7.19
N SER A 99 4.85 8.55 -7.93
CA SER A 99 6.17 7.92 -8.00
C SER A 99 7.09 8.43 -6.89
N GLY A 100 7.99 7.60 -6.36
CA GLY A 100 8.90 7.97 -5.27
C GLY A 100 8.36 7.65 -3.87
N MET A 101 7.18 7.04 -3.81
CA MET A 101 6.60 6.50 -2.59
C MET A 101 6.13 5.05 -2.79
N GLY A 102 5.99 4.33 -1.69
CA GLY A 102 5.34 3.02 -1.62
C GLY A 102 4.29 3.01 -0.52
N VAL A 103 3.19 2.31 -0.77
CA VAL A 103 2.25 1.91 0.30
C VAL A 103 2.64 0.50 0.70
N VAL A 104 3.08 0.34 1.95
CA VAL A 104 3.61 -0.92 2.46
C VAL A 104 2.52 -1.67 3.21
N GLU A 105 2.25 -2.90 2.78
CA GLU A 105 1.36 -3.82 3.47
C GLU A 105 2.08 -4.45 4.67
N VAL A 106 1.61 -4.17 5.88
CA VAL A 106 2.20 -4.68 7.12
C VAL A 106 1.15 -5.47 7.90
N SER A 107 1.31 -6.79 7.98
CA SER A 107 0.41 -7.68 8.75
C SER A 107 1.04 -9.05 9.03
N GLU A 108 0.82 -9.58 10.23
CA GLU A 108 1.23 -10.93 10.64
C GLU A 108 0.38 -12.04 10.02
N THR A 109 -0.66 -11.70 9.25
CA THR A 109 -1.54 -12.68 8.60
C THR A 109 -0.72 -13.69 7.78
N PRO A 110 -0.85 -15.01 7.99
CA PRO A 110 -0.13 -16.01 7.21
C PRO A 110 -0.72 -16.14 5.79
N TRP A 111 0.08 -16.59 4.82
CA TRP A 111 -0.38 -16.78 3.44
C TRP A 111 -1.30 -18.00 3.28
N HIS A 112 -0.99 -19.11 3.95
CA HIS A 112 -1.75 -20.36 3.82
C HIS A 112 -2.11 -20.99 5.17
N GLU A 113 -3.11 -21.88 5.17
CA GLU A 113 -3.62 -22.52 6.40
C GLU A 113 -2.64 -23.51 7.04
N ALA A 114 -1.70 -24.05 6.25
CA ALA A 114 -0.76 -25.08 6.71
C ALA A 114 0.23 -24.57 7.78
N GLY A 115 0.32 -23.25 7.98
CA GLY A 115 1.29 -22.65 8.88
C GLY A 115 2.74 -22.79 8.38
N GLY A 116 3.69 -22.21 9.12
CA GLY A 116 5.12 -22.24 8.76
C GLY A 116 5.57 -21.21 7.72
N ASP A 117 4.62 -20.50 7.10
CA ASP A 117 4.87 -19.30 6.31
C ASP A 117 5.26 -18.14 7.25
N HIS A 118 6.48 -18.19 7.75
CA HIS A 118 7.01 -17.04 8.48
C HIS A 118 7.24 -15.91 7.47
N LEU A 119 6.46 -14.84 7.62
CA LEU A 119 6.71 -13.57 6.94
C LEU A 119 8.00 -12.96 7.49
N PHE A 120 9.13 -13.36 6.90
CA PHE A 120 10.46 -12.84 7.23
C PHE A 120 10.84 -11.63 6.38
N VAL A 121 9.94 -11.13 5.55
CA VAL A 121 10.23 -9.96 4.72
C VAL A 121 10.16 -8.74 5.62
N PHE A 122 11.26 -7.99 5.66
CA PHE A 122 11.36 -6.71 6.35
C PHE A 122 12.04 -5.71 5.43
N LEU A 123 11.84 -4.43 5.73
CA LEU A 123 12.54 -3.33 5.08
C LEU A 123 13.33 -2.56 6.13
N ASP A 124 14.65 -2.62 6.05
CA ASP A 124 15.53 -1.70 6.77
C ASP A 124 15.62 -0.39 6.00
N MET A 125 15.32 0.73 6.63
CA MET A 125 15.37 2.04 5.98
C MET A 125 16.76 2.70 6.02
N SER A 126 17.71 2.07 6.71
CA SER A 126 19.10 2.52 6.82
C SER A 126 20.07 1.35 7.03
N GLY A 127 21.37 1.65 6.99
CA GLY A 127 22.43 0.66 7.12
C GLY A 127 22.61 -0.20 5.87
N PRO A 128 23.50 -1.22 5.93
CA PRO A 128 23.93 -1.96 4.73
C PRO A 128 22.80 -2.66 3.98
N TRP A 129 21.74 -3.08 4.68
CA TRP A 129 20.56 -3.67 4.07
C TRP A 129 19.68 -2.61 3.40
N GLY A 130 19.48 -1.46 4.05
CA GLY A 130 18.75 -0.34 3.45
C GLY A 130 19.43 0.20 2.19
N ASP A 131 20.76 0.19 2.13
CA ASP A 131 21.52 0.66 0.96
C ASP A 131 21.29 -0.20 -0.30
N ILE A 132 20.87 -1.45 -0.16
CA ILE A 132 20.66 -2.39 -1.28
C ILE A 132 19.19 -2.69 -1.57
N MET A 133 18.27 -2.32 -0.68
CA MET A 133 16.84 -2.55 -0.86
C MET A 133 16.19 -1.37 -1.61
N PRO A 134 15.61 -1.59 -2.82
CA PRO A 134 15.02 -0.50 -3.59
C PRO A 134 13.94 0.28 -2.83
N HIS A 135 13.11 -0.42 -2.05
CA HIS A 135 12.03 0.19 -1.27
C HIS A 135 12.53 1.09 -0.13
N SER A 136 13.78 0.93 0.31
CA SER A 136 14.39 1.80 1.33
C SER A 136 14.72 3.20 0.80
N SER A 137 14.73 3.36 -0.53
CA SER A 137 14.86 4.67 -1.20
C SER A 137 13.52 5.39 -1.42
N LEU A 138 12.39 4.73 -1.10
CA LEU A 138 11.05 5.31 -1.21
C LEU A 138 10.61 5.97 0.09
N LEU A 139 9.70 6.93 -0.03
CA LEU A 139 8.87 7.38 1.08
C LEU A 139 7.78 6.33 1.31
N ASN A 140 7.87 5.59 2.42
CA ASN A 140 6.96 4.48 2.69
C ASN A 140 5.82 4.93 3.61
N LEU A 141 4.59 4.83 3.12
CA LEU A 141 3.37 4.90 3.93
C LEU A 141 2.99 3.47 4.31
N CYS A 142 3.22 3.11 5.56
CA CYS A 142 2.95 1.77 6.07
C CYS A 142 1.51 1.68 6.55
N VAL A 143 0.77 0.71 6.01
CA VAL A 143 -0.56 0.32 6.46
C VAL A 143 -0.39 -0.89 7.36
N VAL A 144 -0.38 -0.65 8.67
CA VAL A 144 -0.29 -1.69 9.69
C VAL A 144 -1.70 -2.15 9.99
N VAL A 145 -2.06 -3.33 9.51
CA VAL A 145 -3.45 -3.79 9.51
C VAL A 145 -3.54 -5.24 9.96
N GLU A 146 -4.47 -5.51 10.86
CA GLU A 146 -4.79 -6.88 11.27
C GLU A 146 -6.28 -7.16 11.06
N PRO A 147 -6.62 -8.23 10.31
CA PRO A 147 -8.00 -8.66 10.13
C PRO A 147 -8.50 -9.44 11.35
N ASP A 148 -9.81 -9.68 11.43
CA ASP A 148 -10.42 -10.51 12.46
C ASP A 148 -9.77 -11.91 12.46
N PRO A 149 -9.14 -12.33 13.57
CA PRO A 149 -8.44 -13.60 13.66
C PRO A 149 -9.36 -14.81 13.54
N ALA A 150 -10.68 -14.65 13.72
CA ALA A 150 -11.67 -15.71 13.56
C ALA A 150 -11.94 -16.06 12.08
N LEU A 151 -11.52 -15.21 11.13
CA LEU A 151 -11.68 -15.45 9.71
C LEU A 151 -10.69 -16.50 9.18
N GLY A 152 -11.13 -17.25 8.16
CA GLY A 152 -10.26 -18.16 7.43
C GLY A 152 -9.12 -17.41 6.72
N VAL A 153 -8.00 -18.10 6.46
CA VAL A 153 -6.77 -17.46 5.97
C VAL A 153 -7.00 -16.64 4.70
N ASN A 154 -7.79 -17.15 3.74
CA ASN A 154 -8.05 -16.47 2.49
C ASN A 154 -8.82 -15.15 2.69
N ALA A 155 -9.81 -15.14 3.58
CA ALA A 155 -10.58 -13.94 3.88
C ALA A 155 -9.72 -12.88 4.59
N ARG A 156 -8.79 -13.31 5.45
CA ARG A 156 -7.81 -12.42 6.10
C ARG A 156 -6.84 -11.81 5.09
N ASN A 157 -6.25 -12.63 4.23
CA ASN A 157 -5.35 -12.15 3.16
C ASN A 157 -6.07 -11.16 2.24
N ASP A 158 -7.29 -11.48 1.80
CA ASP A 158 -8.09 -10.58 0.95
C ASP A 158 -8.40 -9.24 1.65
N ALA A 159 -8.73 -9.26 2.94
CA ALA A 159 -9.00 -8.04 3.70
C ALA A 159 -7.74 -7.16 3.85
N VAL A 160 -6.59 -7.76 4.14
CA VAL A 160 -5.30 -7.05 4.27
C VAL A 160 -4.90 -6.41 2.94
N HIS A 161 -4.99 -7.15 1.82
CA HIS A 161 -4.72 -6.59 0.49
C HIS A 161 -5.70 -5.49 0.11
N GLN A 162 -6.98 -5.66 0.42
CA GLN A 162 -7.99 -4.64 0.14
C GLN A 162 -7.71 -3.36 0.91
N ALA A 163 -7.29 -3.44 2.19
CA ALA A 163 -6.95 -2.27 3.00
C ALA A 163 -5.83 -1.44 2.35
N VAL A 164 -4.78 -2.07 1.85
CA VAL A 164 -3.67 -1.38 1.16
C VAL A 164 -4.10 -0.78 -0.16
N LEU A 165 -4.94 -1.49 -0.91
CA LEU A 165 -5.39 -1.05 -2.22
C LEU A 165 -6.50 0.02 -2.16
N THR A 166 -7.00 0.34 -0.97
CA THR A 166 -7.90 1.47 -0.69
C THR A 166 -7.13 2.79 -0.58
N VAL A 167 -5.85 2.74 -0.16
CA VAL A 167 -4.95 3.89 -0.01
C VAL A 167 -4.47 4.43 -1.35
#